data_AF-A0A2Z4IRY8-F1
#
_entry.id   AF-A0A2Z4IRY8-F1
#
_cell.length_a   1.000
_cell.length_b   1.000
_cell.length_c   1.000
_cell.angle_alpha   90.00
_cell.angle_beta   90.00
_cell.angle_gamma   90.00
#
_symmetry.space_group_name_H-M   'P 1'
#
loop_
_entity.id
_entity.type
_entity.pdbx_description
1 polymer ?
#
loop_
_entity_poly.entity_id
_entity_poly.type
_entity_poly.pdbx_seq_one_letter_code
_entity_poly.pdbx_strand_id
1 'polypeptide(L)' 'MSGRTVAVRESGRIARSTGIGPHRLTADEPDAIGSDSGPTPVELLLAAEQICRLATIAARCPVQRMRSD' A
#
# COMPACT_ATOMS: atom_id res chain seq x y z
N MET A 1 -9.58 14.83 -8.07
CA MET A 1 -9.36 13.54 -7.37
C MET A 1 -10.59 13.24 -6.54
N SER A 2 -11.26 12.11 -6.76
CA SER A 2 -12.35 11.69 -5.87
C SER A 2 -11.71 11.25 -4.55
N GLY A 3 -11.82 12.09 -3.52
CA GLY A 3 -11.25 11.82 -2.21
C GLY A 3 -12.04 10.73 -1.51
N ARG A 4 -11.43 9.56 -1.30
CA ARG A 4 -11.98 8.52 -0.42
C ARG A 4 -11.56 8.82 1.01
N THR A 5 -12.49 8.67 1.96
CA THR A 5 -12.16 8.72 3.39
C THR A 5 -11.25 7.56 3.74
N VAL A 6 -10.18 7.86 4.49
CA VAL A 6 -9.27 6.88 5.08
C VAL A 6 -9.57 6.80 6.56
N ALA A 7 -9.87 5.61 7.07
CA ALA A 7 -10.12 5.38 8.49
C ALA A 7 -9.16 4.30 9.00
N VAL A 8 -8.40 4.63 10.04
CA VAL A 8 -7.46 3.71 10.70
C VAL A 8 -8.02 3.31 12.05
N ARG A 9 -7.95 2.03 12.38
CA ARG A 9 -8.41 1.46 13.65
C ARG A 9 -7.35 0.53 14.21
N GLU A 10 -7.29 0.45 15.53
CA GLU A 10 -6.51 -0.58 16.20
C GLU A 10 -7.07 -1.97 15.88
N SER A 11 -6.19 -2.95 15.76
CA SER A 11 -6.54 -4.35 15.50
C SER A 11 -5.47 -5.23 16.13
N GLY A 12 -5.84 -6.22 16.94
CA GLY A 12 -4.86 -7.03 17.66
C GLY A 12 -3.98 -6.21 18.61
N ARG A 13 -2.76 -6.68 18.88
CA ARG A 13 -1.85 -6.07 19.86
C ARG A 13 -1.30 -4.73 19.38
N ILE A 14 -0.65 -4.72 18.21
CA ILE A 14 -0.09 -3.51 17.60
C ILE A 14 -0.47 -3.33 16.13
N ALA A 15 -1.25 -4.25 15.56
CA ALA A 15 -1.71 -4.12 14.18
C ALA A 15 -2.70 -2.96 14.01
N ARG A 16 -2.83 -2.51 12.76
CA ARG A 16 -3.72 -1.42 12.34
C ARG A 16 -4.53 -1.87 11.15
N SER A 17 -5.86 -1.81 11.28
CA SER A 17 -6.76 -2.04 10.16
C SER A 17 -7.13 -0.68 9.54
N THR A 18 -6.90 -0.55 8.23
CA THR A 18 -7.15 0.68 7.48
C THR A 18 -8.19 0.43 6.42
N GLY A 19 -9.27 1.21 6.45
CA GLY A 19 -10.31 1.23 5.42
C GLY A 19 -10.09 2.38 4.44
N ILE A 20 -10.18 2.10 3.14
CA ILE A 20 -10.08 3.08 2.05
C ILE A 20 -11.20 2.81 1.05
N GLY A 21 -12.34 3.50 1.20
CA GLY A 21 -13.56 3.14 0.45
C GLY A 21 -13.91 1.65 0.67
N PRO A 22 -13.98 0.82 -0.39
CA PRO A 22 -14.27 -0.62 -0.25
C PRO A 22 -13.05 -1.47 0.15
N HIS A 23 -11.85 -0.90 0.18
CA HIS A 23 -10.62 -1.66 0.42
C HIS A 23 -10.29 -1.72 1.92
N ARG A 24 -9.77 -2.85 2.36
CA ARG A 24 -9.24 -3.06 3.71
C ARG A 24 -7.77 -3.48 3.62
N LEU A 25 -6.93 -2.82 4.39
CA LEU A 25 -5.52 -3.12 4.56
C LEU A 25 -5.26 -3.42 6.03
N THR A 26 -4.29 -4.30 6.29
CA THR A 26 -3.75 -4.55 7.62
C THR A 26 -2.28 -4.17 7.59
N ALA A 27 -1.85 -3.37 8.57
CA ALA A 27 -0.44 -3.12 8.84
C ALA A 27 -0.10 -3.73 10.19
N ASP A 28 0.91 -4.59 10.26
CA ASP A 28 1.31 -5.25 11.49
C ASP A 28 2.83 -5.47 11.52
N GLU A 29 3.40 -5.53 12.71
CA GLU A 29 4.82 -5.87 12.84
C GLU A 29 5.02 -7.40 12.86
N PRO A 30 6.23 -7.89 12.54
CA PRO A 30 6.55 -9.31 12.61
C PRO A 30 6.40 -9.88 14.02
N ASP A 31 6.30 -11.21 14.16
CA ASP A 31 6.01 -11.94 15.41
C ASP A 31 6.84 -11.54 16.64
N ALA A 32 8.05 -11.01 16.46
CA ALA A 32 8.88 -10.50 17.56
C ALA A 32 8.22 -9.34 18.33
N ILE A 33 7.35 -8.58 17.67
CA ILE A 33 6.72 -7.35 18.20
C ILE A 33 5.19 -7.39 18.00
N GLY A 34 4.73 -7.91 16.86
CA GLY A 34 3.33 -7.99 16.43
C GLY A 34 2.83 -9.41 16.25
N SER A 35 2.02 -9.63 15.23
CA SER A 35 1.41 -10.95 14.91
C SER A 35 1.55 -11.31 13.44
N ASP A 36 2.42 -10.61 12.70
CA ASP A 36 2.72 -10.82 11.28
C ASP A 36 1.44 -10.97 10.41
N SER A 37 0.37 -10.25 10.78
CA SER A 37 -0.95 -10.39 10.15
C SER A 37 -1.10 -9.58 8.84
N GLY A 38 -0.02 -8.91 8.42
CA GLY A 38 0.08 -8.11 7.22
C GLY A 38 1.46 -7.43 7.15
N PRO A 39 1.74 -6.69 6.06
CA PRO A 39 3.01 -5.97 5.92
C PRO A 39 3.20 -4.94 7.03
N THR A 40 4.45 -4.63 7.35
CA THR A 40 4.77 -3.57 8.30
C THR A 40 4.30 -2.20 7.78
N PRO A 41 4.03 -1.23 8.67
CA PRO A 41 3.71 0.14 8.25
C PRO A 41 4.79 0.74 7.32
N VAL A 42 6.05 0.41 7.54
CA VAL A 42 7.18 0.88 6.72
C VAL A 42 7.16 0.26 5.33
N GLU A 43 6.91 -1.05 5.22
CA GLU A 43 6.80 -1.73 3.91
C GLU A 43 5.63 -1.18 3.09
N LEU A 44 4.49 -0.89 3.72
CA LEU A 44 3.36 -0.25 3.05
C LEU A 44 3.71 1.15 2.54
N LEU A 45 4.44 1.95 3.33
CA LEU A 45 4.89 3.28 2.93
C LEU A 45 5.84 3.22 1.73
N LEU A 46 6.84 2.33 1.79
CA LEU A 46 7.78 2.12 0.69
C LEU A 46 7.05 1.68 -0.58
N ALA A 47 6.14 0.71 -0.47
CA ALA A 47 5.34 0.27 -1.61
C ALA A 47 4.54 1.43 -2.21
N ALA A 48 3.85 2.24 -1.39
CA ALA A 48 3.09 3.39 -1.85
C ALA A 48 3.97 4.42 -2.59
N GLU A 49 5.18 4.69 -2.08
CA GLU A 49 6.13 5.59 -2.73
C GLU A 49 6.54 5.09 -4.13
N GLN A 50 6.89 3.79 -4.23
CA GLN A 50 7.25 3.18 -5.51
C GLN A 50 6.07 3.22 -6.49
N ILE A 51 4.87 2.91 -6.03
CA ILE A 51 3.66 2.94 -6.84
C ILE A 51 3.43 4.35 -7.41
N CYS A 52 3.60 5.40 -6.61
CA CYS A 52 3.47 6.79 -7.07
C CYS A 52 4.50 7.15 -8.16
N ARG A 53 5.76 6.72 -7.99
CA ARG A 53 6.80 6.93 -9.01
C ARG A 53 6.46 6.20 -10.31
N LEU A 54 6.05 4.94 -10.22
CA LEU A 54 5.66 4.13 -11.38
C LEU A 54 4.41 4.69 -12.08
N ALA A 55 3.40 5.14 -11.34
CA ALA A 55 2.21 5.79 -11.90
C ALA A 55 2.60 7.06 -12.69
N THR A 56 3.58 7.81 -12.20
CA THR A 56 4.12 8.99 -12.91
C THR A 56 4.83 8.59 -14.20
N ILE A 57 5.67 7.55 -14.16
CA ILE A 57 6.35 7.03 -15.35
C ILE A 57 5.33 6.56 -16.38
N ALA A 58 4.33 5.76 -15.97
CA ALA A 58 3.28 5.26 -16.86
C ALA A 58 2.44 6.37 -17.49
N ALA A 59 2.19 7.47 -16.76
CA ALA A 59 1.44 8.61 -17.28
C ALA A 59 2.24 9.47 -18.28
N ARG A 60 3.57 9.51 -18.16
CA ARG A 60 4.45 10.40 -18.95
C ARG A 60 5.21 9.70 -20.07
N CYS A 61 5.54 8.43 -19.88
CA CYS A 61 6.17 7.62 -20.89
C CYS A 61 5.06 6.84 -21.61
N PRO A 62 4.76 7.13 -22.89
CA PRO A 62 3.91 6.23 -23.65
C PRO A 62 4.57 4.86 -23.57
N VAL A 63 3.84 3.83 -23.11
CA VAL A 63 4.28 2.44 -23.19
C VAL A 63 4.54 2.15 -24.66
N GLN A 64 5.76 2.42 -25.12
CA GLN A 64 6.33 1.73 -26.25
C GLN A 64 6.45 0.30 -25.73
N ARG A 65 5.45 -0.51 -26.06
CA ARG A 65 5.55 -1.95 -26.00
C ARG A 65 6.93 -2.29 -26.57
N MET A 66 7.83 -2.81 -25.74
CA MET A 66 8.94 -3.62 -26.22
C MET A 66 8.28 -4.74 -27.04
N ARG A 67 8.07 -4.49 -28.32
CA ARG A 67 7.79 -5.52 -29.31
C ARG A 67 9.10 -6.25 -29.44
N SER A 68 9.13 -7.46 -28.92
CA SER A 68 10.09 -8.46 -29.33
C SER A 68 9.71 -8.87 -30.76
N ASP A 69 10.30 -8.20 -31.75
CA ASP A 69 10.62 -8.80 -33.05
C ASP A 69 12.14 -9.02 -33.07
#